data_AF-A0A5R2MZ06-F1
#
_entry.id   AF-A0A5R2MZ06-F1
#
_cell.length_a   1.000
_cell.length_b   1.000
_cell.length_c   1.000
_cell.angle_alpha   90.00
_cell.angle_beta   90.00
_cell.angle_gamma   90.00
#
_symmetry.space_group_name_H-M   'P 1'
#
loop_
_entity.id
_entity.type
_entity.pdbx_description
1 polymer ?
#
loop_
_entity_poly.entity_id
_entity_poly.type
_entity_poly.pdbx_seq_one_letter_code
_entity_poly.pdbx_strand_id
1 'polypeptide(L)'
;VVFEDDMVFSGKAGALLGDTSWVPADADVVKLETFFSRTVIQRRRTSARNGFSMVRLRKGHPGAGGYLLSRQTACDFLEATAQVNIAVDDLIFDPTISAGKTVYQLVPALCAQDQ
;
A
#
# COMPACT_ATOMS: atom_id res chain seq x y z
N VAL A 1 4.80 -9.46 2.57
CA VAL A 1 4.47 -8.18 3.23
C VAL A 1 5.79 -7.53 3.64
N VAL A 2 5.86 -6.20 3.59
CA VAL A 2 7.04 -5.41 3.97
C VAL A 2 6.62 -4.42 5.04
N PHE A 3 7.42 -4.31 6.10
CA PHE A 3 7.32 -3.28 7.11
C PHE A 3 8.72 -2.77 7.46
N GLU A 4 8.87 -1.47 7.64
CA GLU A 4 10.03 -0.86 8.29
C GLU A 4 10.05 -1.22 9.79
N ASP A 5 11.19 -1.02 10.44
CA ASP A 5 11.44 -1.41 11.83
C ASP A 5 10.77 -0.50 12.86
N ASP A 6 10.40 0.72 12.46
CA ASP A 6 9.75 1.75 13.27
C ASP A 6 8.22 1.79 13.10
N MET A 7 7.61 0.73 12.57
CA MET A 7 6.16 0.71 12.36
C MET A 7 5.37 0.35 13.64
N VAL A 8 4.42 1.21 14.01
CA VAL A 8 3.43 0.95 15.06
C VAL A 8 2.15 0.40 14.45
N PHE A 9 1.67 -0.73 14.98
CA PHE A 9 0.53 -1.47 14.43
C PHE A 9 -0.77 -1.24 15.19
N SER A 10 -1.88 -1.28 14.44
CA SER A 10 -3.21 -1.48 15.02
C SER A 10 -3.26 -2.79 15.81
N GLY A 11 -3.99 -2.80 16.94
CA GLY A 11 -4.25 -4.04 17.70
C GLY A 11 -4.96 -5.15 16.90
N LYS A 12 -5.49 -4.84 15.70
CA LYS A 12 -6.10 -5.81 14.77
C LYS A 12 -5.13 -6.38 13.73
N ALA A 13 -3.85 -6.00 13.75
CA ALA A 13 -2.88 -6.36 12.71
C ALA A 13 -2.68 -7.87 12.57
N GLY A 14 -2.49 -8.59 13.69
CA GLY A 14 -2.32 -10.05 13.66
C GLY A 14 -3.48 -10.77 12.99
N ALA A 15 -4.72 -10.38 13.31
CA ALA A 15 -5.92 -10.99 12.73
C ALA A 15 -6.08 -10.71 11.22
N LEU A 16 -5.57 -9.58 10.72
CA LEU A 16 -5.61 -9.25 9.29
C LEU A 16 -4.47 -9.91 8.51
N LEU A 17 -3.25 -9.89 9.06
CA LEU A 17 -2.05 -10.41 8.39
C LEU A 17 -1.96 -11.94 8.43
N GLY A 18 -2.67 -12.60 9.35
CA GLY A 18 -2.72 -14.06 9.45
C GLY A 18 -3.44 -14.77 8.29
N ASP A 19 -4.15 -14.04 7.43
CA ASP A 19 -4.84 -14.61 6.26
C ASP A 19 -4.87 -13.60 5.11
N THR A 20 -4.23 -13.92 3.99
CA THR A 20 -4.13 -13.05 2.81
C THR A 20 -5.33 -13.11 1.87
N SER A 21 -6.36 -13.92 2.13
CA SER A 21 -7.52 -14.04 1.22
C SER A 21 -8.38 -12.77 1.11
N TRP A 22 -8.11 -11.74 1.91
CA TRP A 22 -8.71 -10.40 1.75
C TRP A 22 -8.03 -9.58 0.65
N VAL A 23 -6.80 -9.95 0.23
CA VAL A 23 -6.07 -9.22 -0.81
C VAL A 23 -6.74 -9.46 -2.17
N PRO A 24 -7.08 -8.40 -2.94
CA PRO A 24 -7.72 -8.55 -4.24
C PRO A 24 -6.78 -9.25 -5.21
N ALA A 25 -7.32 -10.13 -6.06
CA ALA A 25 -6.52 -10.86 -7.05
C ALA A 25 -5.84 -9.93 -8.08
N ASP A 26 -6.39 -8.73 -8.29
CA ASP A 26 -5.84 -7.72 -9.19
C ASP A 26 -4.90 -6.74 -8.49
N ALA A 27 -4.60 -6.90 -7.20
CA ALA A 27 -3.73 -5.98 -6.47
C ALA A 27 -2.25 -6.23 -6.79
N ASP A 28 -1.62 -5.24 -7.41
CA ASP A 28 -0.17 -5.17 -7.52
C ASP A 28 0.45 -4.72 -6.21
N VAL A 29 -0.20 -3.75 -5.56
CA VAL A 29 0.24 -3.13 -4.31
C VAL A 29 -0.95 -2.90 -3.38
N VAL A 30 -0.77 -3.17 -2.10
CA VAL A 30 -1.68 -2.69 -1.05
C VAL A 30 -0.89 -1.93 0.00
N LYS A 31 -1.13 -0.63 0.10
CA LYS A 31 -0.59 0.22 1.15
C LYS A 31 -1.28 -0.07 2.48
N LEU A 32 -0.49 -0.36 3.51
CA LEU A 32 -0.93 -0.69 4.87
C LEU A 32 -0.68 0.47 5.84
N GLU A 33 0.21 1.38 5.50
CA GLU A 33 0.55 2.57 6.27
C GLU A 33 -0.45 3.73 6.06
N THR A 34 -0.53 4.64 7.04
CA THR A 34 -0.89 6.04 6.83
C THR A 34 0.22 6.99 7.30
N PHE A 35 0.44 8.07 6.54
CA PHE A 35 1.30 9.20 6.89
C PHE A 35 0.47 10.42 7.33
N PHE A 36 -0.79 10.20 7.70
CA PHE A 36 -1.78 11.23 8.07
C PHE A 36 -1.99 12.36 7.04
N SER A 37 -1.57 12.13 5.80
CA SER A 37 -1.77 13.06 4.69
C SER A 37 -3.09 12.78 3.96
N ARG A 38 -3.68 13.81 3.35
CA ARG A 38 -4.89 13.65 2.54
C ARG A 38 -4.52 13.20 1.13
N THR A 39 -5.26 12.22 0.61
CA THR A 39 -5.14 11.78 -0.79
C THR A 39 -6.50 11.53 -1.42
N VAL A 40 -6.52 11.31 -2.72
CA VAL A 40 -7.72 10.97 -3.48
C VAL A 40 -7.79 9.46 -3.65
N ILE A 41 -8.91 8.89 -3.22
CA ILE A 41 -9.22 7.47 -3.34
C ILE A 41 -10.47 7.28 -4.19
N GLN A 42 -10.62 6.09 -4.76
CA GLN A 42 -11.86 5.71 -5.41
C GLN A 42 -13.01 5.60 -4.40
N ARG A 43 -14.21 6.02 -4.79
CA ARG A 43 -15.41 5.94 -3.95
C ARG A 43 -15.80 4.50 -3.59
N ARG A 44 -15.62 3.58 -4.54
CA ARG A 44 -15.93 2.16 -4.34
C ARG A 44 -14.94 1.56 -3.35
N ARG A 45 -15.48 0.97 -2.28
CA ARG A 45 -14.74 0.19 -1.31
C ARG A 45 -14.96 -1.29 -1.55
N THR A 46 -13.92 -2.08 -1.40
CA THR A 46 -13.99 -3.54 -1.32
C THR A 46 -13.78 -3.90 0.15
N SER A 47 -14.69 -4.68 0.73
CA SER A 47 -14.52 -5.12 2.12
C SER A 47 -13.27 -5.98 2.23
N ALA A 48 -12.45 -5.71 3.24
CA ALA A 48 -11.47 -6.66 3.74
C ALA A 48 -12.07 -7.36 4.98
N ARG A 49 -11.22 -7.75 5.93
CA ARG A 49 -11.63 -8.34 7.23
C ARG A 49 -11.46 -7.38 8.39
N ASN A 50 -12.02 -7.71 9.54
CA ASN A 50 -11.77 -7.05 10.84
C ASN A 50 -12.09 -5.54 10.88
N GLY A 51 -12.99 -5.09 10.01
CA GLY A 51 -13.37 -3.66 9.87
C GLY A 51 -12.46 -2.86 8.94
N PHE A 52 -11.55 -3.52 8.22
CA PHE A 52 -10.77 -2.92 7.16
C PHE A 52 -11.50 -3.00 5.82
N SER A 53 -11.17 -2.08 4.95
CA SER A 53 -11.62 -2.01 3.57
C SER A 53 -10.48 -1.58 2.67
N MET A 54 -10.59 -1.87 1.38
CA MET A 54 -9.61 -1.46 0.39
C MET A 54 -10.26 -0.50 -0.60
N VAL A 55 -9.51 0.52 -0.95
CA VAL A 55 -9.90 1.52 -1.94
C VAL A 55 -8.76 1.71 -2.91
N ARG A 56 -9.06 1.86 -4.21
CA ARG A 56 -8.00 2.18 -5.16
C ARG A 56 -7.49 3.58 -4.91
N LEU A 57 -6.17 3.72 -4.89
CA LEU A 57 -5.51 5.01 -4.82
C LEU A 57 -5.64 5.70 -6.19
N ARG A 58 -5.98 7.00 -6.19
CA ARG A 58 -6.16 7.81 -7.41
C ARG A 58 -5.22 9.00 -7.49
N LYS A 59 -4.48 9.27 -6.42
CA LYS A 59 -3.42 10.27 -6.35
C LYS A 59 -2.32 9.73 -5.44
N GLY A 60 -1.08 10.19 -5.64
CA GLY A 60 0.05 9.92 -4.74
C GLY A 60 -0.31 10.01 -3.26
N HIS A 61 0.29 9.12 -2.45
CA HIS A 61 0.21 9.19 -1.00
C HIS A 61 1.56 8.76 -0.40
N PRO A 62 2.26 9.66 0.31
CA PRO A 62 3.63 9.46 0.78
C PRO A 62 3.75 8.38 1.85
N GLY A 63 4.95 7.85 2.00
CA GLY A 63 5.31 6.81 2.97
C GLY A 63 5.39 5.42 2.33
N ALA A 64 6.41 4.65 2.69
CA ALA A 64 6.60 3.27 2.28
C ALA A 64 6.92 2.35 3.47
N GLY A 65 6.54 2.76 4.69
CA GLY A 65 6.82 2.02 5.92
C GLY A 65 6.04 0.71 6.04
N GLY A 66 4.89 0.57 5.38
CA GLY A 66 4.12 -0.67 5.43
C GLY A 66 3.29 -0.95 4.18
N TYR A 67 3.56 -2.06 3.49
CA TYR A 67 2.82 -2.45 2.28
C TYR A 67 2.91 -3.95 1.92
N LEU A 68 1.99 -4.37 1.06
CA LEU A 68 2.04 -5.62 0.31
C LEU A 68 2.40 -5.29 -1.13
N LEU A 69 3.29 -6.08 -1.72
CA LEU A 69 3.75 -5.94 -3.09
C LEU A 69 3.78 -7.32 -3.74
N SER A 70 3.21 -7.44 -4.93
CA SER A 70 3.32 -8.67 -5.71
C SER A 70 4.77 -8.89 -6.15
N ARG A 71 5.18 -10.16 -6.29
CA ARG A 71 6.55 -10.48 -6.70
C ARG A 71 6.87 -9.90 -8.09
N GLN A 72 5.93 -9.95 -9.03
CA GLN A 72 6.14 -9.40 -10.37
C GLN A 72 6.31 -7.88 -10.31
N THR A 73 5.44 -7.20 -9.57
CA THR A 73 5.52 -5.75 -9.40
C THR A 73 6.83 -5.33 -8.74
N ALA A 74 7.37 -6.13 -7.81
CA ALA A 74 8.68 -5.89 -7.21
C ALA A 74 9.82 -5.95 -8.24
N CYS A 75 9.81 -6.93 -9.14
CA CYS A 75 10.79 -7.00 -10.23
C CYS A 75 10.68 -5.78 -11.16
N ASP A 76 9.45 -5.43 -11.55
CA ASP A 76 9.20 -4.31 -12.46
C ASP A 76 9.67 -2.97 -11.87
N PHE A 77 9.42 -2.75 -10.57
CA PHE A 77 9.90 -1.54 -9.89
C PHE A 77 11.43 -1.55 -9.70
N LEU A 78 12.04 -2.71 -9.42
CA LEU A 78 13.49 -2.82 -9.32
C LEU A 78 14.17 -2.41 -10.65
N GLU A 79 13.66 -2.90 -11.78
CA GLU A 79 14.14 -2.50 -13.10
C GLU A 79 13.92 -1.01 -13.36
N ALA A 80 12.76 -0.47 -12.98
CA ALA A 80 12.47 0.96 -13.12
C ALA A 80 13.44 1.83 -12.33
N THR A 81 13.77 1.48 -11.08
CA THR A 81 14.71 2.24 -10.23
C THR A 81 16.12 2.38 -10.82
N ALA A 82 16.53 1.49 -11.73
CA ALA A 82 17.79 1.64 -12.44
C ALA A 82 17.81 2.82 -13.44
N GLN A 83 16.62 3.32 -13.83
CA GLN A 83 16.44 4.34 -14.86
C GLN A 83 15.84 5.65 -14.31
N VAL A 84 15.33 5.66 -13.08
CA VAL A 84 14.66 6.83 -12.48
C VAL A 84 15.30 7.26 -11.16
N ASN A 85 15.39 8.58 -10.96
CA ASN A 85 15.83 9.17 -9.69
C ASN A 85 14.64 9.85 -9.00
N ILE A 86 13.73 9.04 -8.46
CA ILE A 86 12.55 9.48 -7.72
C ILE A 86 12.47 8.75 -6.39
N ALA A 87 11.72 9.31 -5.43
CA ALA A 87 11.49 8.64 -4.16
C ALA A 87 10.72 7.31 -4.37
N VAL A 88 11.05 6.31 -3.56
CA VAL A 88 10.48 4.95 -3.71
C VAL A 88 8.98 4.95 -3.41
N ASP A 89 8.53 5.76 -2.46
CA ASP A 89 7.11 5.92 -2.17
C ASP A 89 6.34 6.57 -3.32
N ASP A 90 6.92 7.58 -3.99
CA ASP A 90 6.34 8.14 -5.22
C ASP A 90 6.30 7.09 -6.35
N LEU A 91 7.37 6.31 -6.53
CA LEU A 91 7.41 5.24 -7.54
C LEU A 91 6.28 4.21 -7.34
N ILE A 92 6.03 3.81 -6.10
CA ILE A 92 5.09 2.74 -5.76
C ILE A 92 3.65 3.27 -5.64
N PHE A 93 3.47 4.45 -5.05
CA PHE A 93 2.17 4.95 -4.60
C PHE A 93 1.68 6.19 -5.35
N ASP A 94 2.39 6.71 -6.35
CA ASP A 94 1.82 7.65 -7.30
C ASP A 94 1.24 6.91 -8.52
N PRO A 95 -0.10 6.86 -8.71
CA PRO A 95 -0.71 6.16 -9.84
C PRO A 95 -0.33 6.70 -11.23
N THR A 96 0.22 7.92 -11.31
CA THR A 96 0.74 8.49 -12.55
C THR A 96 2.11 7.94 -12.91
N ILE A 97 2.92 7.61 -11.90
CA ILE A 97 4.25 7.03 -12.06
C ILE A 97 4.16 5.50 -12.15
N SER A 98 3.40 4.87 -11.25
CA SER A 98 3.11 3.44 -11.25
C SER A 98 2.07 3.05 -12.32
N ALA A 99 2.09 3.70 -13.48
CA ALA A 99 1.08 3.55 -14.52
C ALA A 99 0.93 2.07 -14.92
N GLY A 100 -0.32 1.61 -15.00
CA GLY A 100 -0.63 0.20 -15.27
C GLY A 100 -0.58 -0.72 -14.05
N LYS A 101 -0.17 -0.24 -12.87
CA LYS A 101 -0.27 -0.97 -11.60
C LYS A 101 -1.56 -0.64 -10.87
N THR A 102 -2.15 -1.65 -10.25
CA THR A 102 -3.32 -1.52 -9.40
C THR A 102 -2.89 -1.36 -7.94
N VAL A 103 -2.93 -0.10 -7.48
CA VAL A 103 -2.56 0.27 -6.12
C VAL A 103 -3.80 0.46 -5.25
N TYR A 104 -3.87 -0.27 -4.14
CA TYR A 104 -4.90 -0.12 -3.12
C TYR A 104 -4.33 0.54 -1.85
N GLN A 105 -5.20 1.27 -1.15
CA GLN A 105 -5.00 1.72 0.22
C GLN A 105 -5.92 0.92 1.14
N LEU A 106 -5.38 0.41 2.24
CA LEU A 106 -6.17 -0.14 3.34
C LEU A 106 -6.75 1.00 4.19
N VAL A 107 -8.05 0.92 4.49
CA VAL A 107 -8.81 1.92 5.25
C VAL A 107 -9.64 1.24 6.35
N PRO A 108 -9.39 1.55 7.65
CA PRO A 108 -8.30 2.40 8.14
C PRO A 108 -6.92 1.79 7.82
N ALA A 109 -5.84 2.57 7.93
CA ALA A 109 -4.51 2.01 7.80
C ALA A 109 -4.21 1.02 8.93
N LEU A 110 -3.38 0.02 8.64
CA LEU A 110 -2.96 -1.01 9.58
C LEU A 110 -1.88 -0.50 10.55
N CYS A 111 -1.04 0.42 10.08
CA CYS A 111 0.14 0.90 10.79
C CYS A 111 0.46 2.36 10.42
N ALA A 112 1.33 2.97 11.22
CA ALA A 112 1.96 4.27 10.99
C ALA A 112 3.37 4.24 11.57
N GLN A 113 4.28 5.10 11.11
CA GLN A 113 5.62 5.22 11.70
C GLN A 113 5.53 5.74 13.16
N ASP A 114 6.37 5.19 14.03
CA ASP A 114 6.68 5.73 15.36
C ASP A 114 7.39 7.08 15.15
N GLN A 115 6.88 8.16 15.74
CA GLN A 115 7.44 9.50 15.53
C GLN A 115 8.73 9.73 16.33
#